data_AF-A0ABD6E310-F1
#
_entry.id   AF-A0ABD6E310-F1
#
_cell.length_a   1.000
_cell.length_b   1.000
_cell.length_c   1.000
_cell.angle_alpha   90.00
_cell.angle_beta   90.00
_cell.angle_gamma   90.00
#
_symmetry.space_group_name_H-M   'P 1'
#
loop_
_entity.id
_entity.type
_entity.pdbx_description
1 polymer ?
#
loop_
_entity_poly.entity_id
_entity_poly.type
_entity_poly.pdbx_seq_one_letter_code
_entity_poly.pdbx_strand_id
1 'polypeptide(L)'
;MICLFIRVLDCFSEHEFRSVVKQLYNWMESSLQPDANLETRLHLITACCFLNQLYDSYNVIAVPHFGKIIELLPEVLIRCNARKTEAPSLLFVGNKETAAALEANLLITLTIDFVTKCAKHPEFFTEDRANLLLDPLIDELEDSSCWGHEGRCVPHLADCLFQIANANNGMLADINTRILLKSRSQSAKIRCRVLMVIERMYERMGEAVVPLLPCSLPFLSELIEDDNKKVEQQCDKVIALLKRKFGEEIAQGLI
;
A
#
# COMPACT_ATOMS: atom_id res chain seq x y z
N MET A 1 -10.30 -21.54 10.44
CA MET A 1 -11.76 -21.24 10.42
C MET A 1 -12.17 -20.56 9.12
N ILE A 2 -11.53 -19.44 8.73
CA ILE A 2 -11.86 -18.71 7.49
C ILE A 2 -11.76 -19.59 6.23
N CYS A 3 -10.68 -20.36 6.05
CA CYS A 3 -10.54 -21.27 4.91
C CYS A 3 -11.66 -22.32 4.80
N LEU A 4 -12.22 -22.77 5.94
CA LEU A 4 -13.34 -23.71 5.96
C LEU A 4 -14.63 -23.01 5.57
N PHE A 5 -14.86 -21.79 6.07
CA PHE A 5 -16.02 -21.00 5.72
C PHE A 5 -16.03 -20.64 4.23
N ILE A 6 -14.86 -20.32 3.64
CA ILE A 6 -14.76 -20.09 2.19
C ILE A 6 -15.19 -21.32 1.38
N ARG A 7 -14.80 -22.52 1.79
CA ARG A 7 -15.28 -23.76 1.12
C ARG A 7 -16.79 -23.96 1.24
N VAL A 8 -17.42 -23.42 2.28
CA VAL A 8 -18.88 -23.46 2.43
C VAL A 8 -19.56 -22.47 1.47
N LEU A 9 -18.88 -21.39 1.07
CA LEU A 9 -19.40 -20.44 0.07
C LEU A 9 -19.60 -21.08 -1.31
N ASP A 10 -18.90 -22.18 -1.62
CA ASP A 10 -19.15 -22.95 -2.85
C ASP A 10 -20.58 -23.53 -2.91
N CYS A 11 -21.22 -23.68 -1.75
CA CYS A 11 -22.59 -24.16 -1.66
C CYS A 11 -23.63 -23.02 -1.71
N PHE A 12 -23.19 -21.76 -1.75
CA PHE A 12 -24.09 -20.61 -1.67
C PHE A 12 -24.59 -20.20 -3.06
N SER A 13 -25.84 -19.77 -3.12
CA SER A 13 -26.36 -19.00 -4.25
C SER A 13 -25.71 -17.61 -4.32
N GLU A 14 -25.79 -16.97 -5.48
CA GLU A 14 -25.29 -15.59 -5.66
C GLU A 14 -25.93 -14.60 -4.66
N HIS A 15 -27.21 -14.80 -4.33
CA HIS A 15 -27.92 -13.98 -3.37
C HIS A 15 -27.33 -14.13 -1.95
N GLU A 16 -27.06 -15.36 -1.51
CA GLU A 16 -26.45 -15.63 -0.21
C GLU A 16 -25.02 -15.08 -0.15
N PHE A 17 -24.25 -15.21 -1.24
CA PHE A 17 -22.92 -14.63 -1.36
C PHE A 17 -22.95 -13.09 -1.19
N ARG A 18 -23.87 -12.41 -1.90
CA ARG A 18 -24.07 -10.96 -1.77
C ARG A 18 -24.45 -10.56 -0.34
N SER A 19 -25.25 -11.38 0.36
CA SER A 19 -25.59 -11.16 1.76
C SER A 19 -24.37 -11.22 2.68
N VAL A 20 -23.47 -12.20 2.47
CA VAL A 20 -22.21 -12.31 3.22
C VAL A 20 -21.34 -11.06 3.01
N VAL A 21 -21.16 -10.64 1.76
CA VAL A 21 -20.35 -9.45 1.45
C VAL A 21 -20.96 -8.18 2.06
N LYS A 22 -22.29 -8.06 2.04
CA LYS A 22 -23.00 -6.95 2.70
C LYS A 22 -22.78 -6.95 4.21
N GLN A 23 -22.78 -8.12 4.85
CA GLN A 23 -22.51 -8.23 6.28
C GLN A 23 -21.08 -7.79 6.61
N LEU A 24 -20.09 -8.17 5.79
CA LEU A 24 -18.70 -7.72 5.94
C LEU A 24 -18.56 -6.21 5.80
N TYR A 25 -19.23 -5.62 4.80
CA TYR A 25 -19.28 -4.18 4.65
C TYR A 25 -19.83 -3.51 5.93
N ASN A 26 -20.96 -3.99 6.46
CA ASN A 26 -21.57 -3.43 7.67
C ASN A 26 -20.64 -3.55 8.89
N TRP A 27 -19.87 -4.65 9.00
CA TRP A 27 -18.87 -4.82 10.05
C TRP A 27 -17.73 -3.82 9.93
N MET A 28 -17.23 -3.57 8.72
CA MET A 28 -16.18 -2.58 8.50
C MET A 28 -16.69 -1.17 8.78
N GLU A 29 -17.89 -0.83 8.31
CA GLU A 29 -18.52 0.47 8.54
C GLU A 29 -18.77 0.76 10.02
N SER A 30 -19.24 -0.24 10.79
CA SER A 30 -19.43 -0.09 12.24
C SER A 30 -18.12 0.05 13.00
N SER A 31 -17.07 -0.63 12.55
CA SER A 31 -15.72 -0.55 13.13
C SER A 31 -15.06 0.81 12.90
N LEU A 32 -15.49 1.53 11.87
CA LEU A 32 -15.03 2.88 11.56
C LEU A 32 -15.82 3.96 12.32
N GLN A 33 -16.84 3.62 13.10
CA GLN A 33 -17.51 4.64 13.91
C GLN A 33 -16.59 5.17 15.01
N PRO A 34 -16.64 6.48 15.35
CA PRO A 34 -15.77 7.06 16.38
C PRO A 34 -15.90 6.41 17.76
N ASP A 35 -17.11 5.97 18.11
CA ASP A 35 -17.48 5.34 19.38
C ASP A 35 -17.25 3.81 19.41
N ALA A 36 -16.78 3.23 18.30
CA ALA A 36 -16.52 1.80 18.22
C ALA A 36 -15.45 1.35 19.22
N ASN A 37 -15.77 0.34 20.03
CA ASN A 37 -14.85 -0.28 20.98
C ASN A 37 -13.77 -1.13 20.26
N LEU A 38 -12.75 -1.55 21.02
CA LEU A 38 -11.63 -2.32 20.47
C LEU A 38 -12.08 -3.63 19.81
N GLU A 39 -12.99 -4.38 20.45
CA GLU A 39 -13.51 -5.64 19.91
C GLU A 39 -14.18 -5.45 18.54
N THR A 40 -14.94 -4.38 18.39
CA THR A 40 -15.56 -4.03 17.11
C THR A 40 -14.49 -3.68 16.09
N ARG A 41 -13.47 -2.89 16.47
CA ARG A 41 -12.35 -2.54 15.57
C ARG A 41 -11.55 -3.75 15.08
N LEU A 42 -11.47 -4.83 15.86
CA LEU A 42 -10.85 -6.09 15.43
C LEU A 42 -11.63 -6.78 14.29
N HIS A 43 -12.89 -6.44 14.06
CA HIS A 43 -13.61 -6.90 12.88
C HIS A 43 -12.96 -6.42 11.58
N LEU A 44 -12.27 -5.27 11.56
CA LEU A 44 -11.53 -4.81 10.38
C LEU A 44 -10.45 -5.81 9.96
N ILE A 45 -9.68 -6.32 10.92
CA ILE A 45 -8.64 -7.33 10.67
C ILE A 45 -9.28 -8.61 10.13
N THR A 46 -10.38 -9.05 10.76
CA THR A 46 -11.09 -10.26 10.35
C THR A 46 -11.67 -10.11 8.94
N ALA A 47 -12.28 -8.97 8.64
CA ALA A 47 -12.86 -8.65 7.33
C ALA A 47 -11.77 -8.57 6.25
N CYS A 48 -10.69 -7.83 6.47
CA CYS A 48 -9.58 -7.73 5.52
C CYS A 48 -8.89 -9.08 5.28
N CYS A 49 -8.75 -9.92 6.32
CA CYS A 49 -8.24 -11.28 6.19
C CYS A 49 -9.18 -12.14 5.34
N PHE A 50 -10.49 -12.08 5.61
CA PHE A 50 -11.50 -12.79 4.83
C PHE A 50 -11.51 -12.35 3.36
N LEU A 51 -11.50 -11.04 3.09
CA LEU A 51 -11.51 -10.48 1.74
C LEU A 51 -10.29 -10.90 0.92
N ASN A 52 -9.11 -10.92 1.56
CA ASN A 52 -7.89 -11.43 0.93
C ASN A 52 -8.03 -12.90 0.53
N GLN A 53 -8.50 -13.75 1.43
CA GLN A 53 -8.67 -15.18 1.15
C GLN A 53 -9.81 -15.44 0.15
N LEU A 54 -10.85 -14.62 0.18
CA LEU A 54 -11.96 -14.68 -0.76
C LEU A 54 -11.48 -14.40 -2.18
N TYR A 55 -10.67 -13.35 -2.35
CA TYR A 55 -10.01 -13.07 -3.62
C TYR A 55 -9.10 -14.22 -4.04
N ASP A 56 -8.30 -14.80 -3.13
CA ASP A 56 -7.40 -15.90 -3.50
C ASP A 56 -8.15 -17.16 -3.96
N SER A 57 -9.40 -17.33 -3.51
CA SER A 57 -10.22 -18.50 -3.83
C SER A 57 -11.07 -18.32 -5.09
N TYR A 58 -11.64 -17.13 -5.29
CA TYR A 58 -12.59 -16.85 -6.38
C TYR A 58 -12.07 -15.88 -7.44
N ASN A 59 -10.95 -15.20 -7.16
CA ASN A 59 -10.28 -14.25 -8.04
C ASN A 59 -11.27 -13.27 -8.69
N VAL A 60 -11.33 -13.24 -10.03
CA VAL A 60 -12.19 -12.35 -10.83
C VAL A 60 -13.66 -12.43 -10.43
N ILE A 61 -14.15 -13.59 -9.97
CA ILE A 61 -15.57 -13.78 -9.63
C ILE A 61 -15.97 -12.96 -8.39
N ALA A 62 -15.05 -12.76 -7.43
CA ALA A 62 -15.34 -11.99 -6.22
C ALA A 62 -15.28 -10.47 -6.44
N VAL A 63 -14.50 -10.02 -7.44
CA VAL A 63 -14.21 -8.59 -7.69
C VAL A 63 -15.45 -7.71 -7.81
N PRO A 64 -16.53 -8.09 -8.54
CA PRO A 64 -17.75 -7.28 -8.65
C PRO A 64 -18.41 -6.95 -7.31
N HIS A 65 -18.12 -7.72 -6.26
CA HIS A 65 -18.72 -7.55 -4.94
C HIS A 65 -17.92 -6.60 -4.04
N PHE A 66 -16.70 -6.22 -4.41
CA PHE A 66 -15.81 -5.40 -3.58
C PHE A 66 -16.06 -3.89 -3.71
N GLY A 67 -16.99 -3.47 -4.57
CA GLY A 67 -17.20 -2.06 -4.91
C GLY A 67 -17.40 -1.13 -3.72
N LYS A 68 -18.32 -1.45 -2.81
CA LYS A 68 -18.55 -0.60 -1.61
C LYS A 68 -17.45 -0.74 -0.57
N ILE A 69 -16.78 -1.88 -0.53
CA ILE A 69 -15.74 -2.16 0.46
C ILE A 69 -14.49 -1.32 0.17
N ILE A 70 -14.13 -1.17 -1.12
CA ILE A 70 -12.96 -0.39 -1.50
C ILE A 70 -13.07 1.08 -1.08
N GLU A 71 -14.28 1.62 -1.03
CA GLU A 71 -14.58 2.99 -0.62
C GLU A 71 -14.31 3.24 0.87
N LEU A 72 -14.25 2.19 1.71
CA LEU A 72 -13.93 2.28 3.13
C LEU A 72 -12.43 2.24 3.44
N LEU A 73 -11.62 1.70 2.51
CA LEU A 73 -10.19 1.45 2.76
C LEU A 73 -9.33 2.72 2.92
N PRO A 74 -9.60 3.85 2.25
CA PRO A 74 -8.88 5.10 2.50
C PRO A 74 -8.94 5.49 3.98
N GLU A 75 -10.13 5.42 4.59
CA GLU A 75 -10.34 5.78 5.99
C GLU A 75 -9.60 4.83 6.94
N VAL A 76 -9.55 3.53 6.62
CA VAL A 76 -8.76 2.53 7.37
C VAL A 76 -7.28 2.91 7.37
N LEU A 77 -6.71 3.24 6.21
CA LEU A 77 -5.30 3.59 6.07
C LEU A 77 -4.99 4.93 6.79
N ILE A 78 -5.82 5.96 6.59
CA ILE A 78 -5.68 7.26 7.25
C ILE A 78 -5.68 7.10 8.76
N ARG A 79 -6.65 6.37 9.32
CA ARG A 79 -6.77 6.19 10.77
C ARG A 79 -5.82 5.17 11.38
N CYS A 80 -5.01 4.50 10.57
CA CYS A 80 -3.86 3.74 11.05
C CYS A 80 -2.56 4.57 11.04
N ASN A 81 -2.52 5.67 10.29
CA ASN A 81 -1.33 6.49 10.12
C ASN A 81 -1.23 7.58 11.21
N ALA A 82 -0.37 7.36 12.20
CA ALA A 82 -0.17 8.28 13.33
C ALA A 82 0.54 9.60 12.99
N ARG A 83 1.04 9.77 11.75
CA ARG A 83 1.56 11.07 11.27
C ARG A 83 0.48 11.97 10.69
N LYS A 84 -0.62 11.38 10.22
CA LYS A 84 -1.72 12.07 9.56
C LYS A 84 -2.96 12.19 10.45
N THR A 85 -3.09 11.30 11.42
CA THR A 85 -4.25 11.21 12.30
C THR A 85 -3.86 11.39 13.76
N GLU A 86 -4.64 12.21 14.47
CA GLU A 86 -4.48 12.44 15.90
C GLU A 86 -4.84 11.21 16.73
N ALA A 87 -4.21 11.05 17.90
CA ALA A 87 -4.40 9.90 18.79
C ALA A 87 -5.86 9.47 19.08
N PRO A 88 -6.83 10.37 19.36
CA PRO A 88 -8.22 9.95 19.61
C PRO A 88 -8.91 9.35 18.38
N SER A 89 -8.47 9.71 17.19
CA SER A 89 -9.05 9.26 15.92
C SER A 89 -8.38 8.00 15.39
N LEU A 90 -7.22 7.59 15.94
CA LEU A 90 -6.54 6.36 15.53
C LEU A 90 -7.37 5.11 15.84
N LEU A 91 -7.33 4.14 14.93
CA LEU A 91 -8.00 2.85 15.12
C LEU A 91 -7.35 2.03 16.24
N PHE A 92 -6.03 2.07 16.31
CA PHE A 92 -5.24 1.37 17.31
C PHE A 92 -4.23 2.33 17.91
N VAL A 93 -4.21 2.44 19.24
CA VAL A 93 -3.28 3.30 19.97
C VAL A 93 -2.37 2.41 20.79
N GLY A 94 -1.08 2.42 20.45
CA GLY A 94 -0.09 1.60 21.14
C GLY A 94 1.34 1.89 20.72
N ASN A 95 2.28 1.62 21.64
CA ASN A 95 3.71 1.68 21.36
C ASN A 95 4.15 0.46 20.54
N LYS A 96 5.36 0.51 19.96
CA LYS A 96 5.90 -0.49 19.00
C LYS A 96 5.88 -1.95 19.46
N GLU A 97 5.74 -2.23 20.75
CA GLU A 97 5.76 -3.58 21.33
C GLU A 97 4.40 -4.01 21.88
N THR A 98 3.36 -3.20 21.66
CA THR A 98 2.00 -3.51 22.13
C THR A 98 1.24 -4.36 21.12
N ALA A 99 0.28 -5.15 21.60
CA ALA A 99 -0.64 -5.90 20.74
C ALA A 99 -1.34 -4.98 19.72
N ALA A 100 -1.76 -3.79 20.15
CA ALA A 100 -2.38 -2.78 19.29
C ALA A 100 -1.47 -2.34 18.12
N ALA A 101 -0.15 -2.24 18.33
CA ALA A 101 0.78 -1.91 17.24
C ALA A 101 0.96 -3.08 16.24
N LEU A 102 0.89 -4.32 16.71
CA LEU A 102 0.90 -5.51 15.85
C LEU A 102 -0.40 -5.63 15.05
N GLU A 103 -1.54 -5.38 15.69
CA GLU A 103 -2.86 -5.33 15.09
C GLU A 103 -2.96 -4.25 14.01
N ALA A 104 -2.46 -3.04 14.29
CA ALA A 104 -2.37 -1.96 13.30
C ALA A 104 -1.51 -2.37 12.11
N ASN A 105 -0.31 -2.91 12.35
CA ASN A 105 0.57 -3.36 11.27
C ASN A 105 -0.08 -4.46 10.42
N LEU A 106 -0.76 -5.41 11.05
CA LEU A 106 -1.48 -6.48 10.35
C LEU A 106 -2.63 -5.92 9.52
N LEU A 107 -3.42 -4.99 10.07
CA LEU A 107 -4.53 -4.36 9.35
C LEU A 107 -4.05 -3.58 8.12
N ILE A 108 -3.00 -2.76 8.29
CA ILE A 108 -2.40 -2.00 7.18
C ILE A 108 -1.94 -2.97 6.10
N THR A 109 -1.19 -4.01 6.47
CA THR A 109 -0.66 -5.00 5.52
C THR A 109 -1.77 -5.70 4.75
N LEU A 110 -2.80 -6.20 5.45
CA LEU A 110 -3.95 -6.87 4.82
C LEU A 110 -4.73 -5.91 3.91
N THR A 111 -4.83 -4.63 4.29
CA THR A 111 -5.51 -3.61 3.49
C THR A 111 -4.74 -3.34 2.20
N ILE A 112 -3.42 -3.15 2.28
CA ILE A 112 -2.55 -2.95 1.12
C ILE A 112 -2.60 -4.17 0.18
N ASP A 113 -2.56 -5.39 0.72
CA ASP A 113 -2.66 -6.62 -0.07
C ASP A 113 -4.00 -6.74 -0.79
N PHE A 114 -5.09 -6.39 -0.12
CA PHE A 114 -6.41 -6.42 -0.72
C PHE A 114 -6.55 -5.36 -1.82
N VAL A 115 -6.04 -4.15 -1.62
CA VAL A 115 -5.98 -3.11 -2.66
C VAL A 115 -5.14 -3.59 -3.84
N THR A 116 -3.97 -4.19 -3.59
CA THR A 116 -3.09 -4.75 -4.63
C THR A 116 -3.84 -5.78 -5.48
N LYS A 117 -4.63 -6.64 -4.86
CA LYS A 117 -5.47 -7.64 -5.53
C LYS A 117 -6.56 -6.98 -6.38
N CYS A 118 -7.22 -5.96 -5.87
CA CYS A 118 -8.22 -5.21 -6.63
C CYS A 118 -7.61 -4.49 -7.84
N ALA A 119 -6.43 -3.90 -7.67
CA ALA A 119 -5.70 -3.19 -8.72
C ALA A 119 -5.22 -4.09 -9.87
N LYS A 120 -5.24 -5.43 -9.71
CA LYS A 120 -4.98 -6.35 -10.83
C LYS A 120 -6.10 -6.38 -11.88
N HIS A 121 -7.24 -5.74 -11.61
CA HIS A 121 -8.44 -5.73 -12.44
C HIS A 121 -8.75 -4.30 -12.90
N PRO A 122 -8.18 -3.80 -14.01
CA PRO A 122 -8.34 -2.41 -14.45
C PRO A 122 -9.81 -2.01 -14.70
N GLU A 123 -10.65 -2.95 -15.13
CA GLU A 123 -12.10 -2.75 -15.32
C GLU A 123 -12.83 -2.45 -14.02
N PHE A 124 -12.30 -2.95 -12.89
CA PHE A 124 -12.79 -2.66 -11.56
C PHE A 124 -12.04 -1.47 -10.93
N PHE A 125 -10.73 -1.42 -11.05
CA PHE A 125 -9.88 -0.44 -10.39
C PHE A 125 -9.70 0.81 -11.26
N THR A 126 -10.81 1.53 -11.44
CA THR A 126 -10.86 2.78 -12.21
C THR A 126 -9.98 3.88 -11.61
N GLU A 127 -9.73 4.91 -12.40
CA GLU A 127 -8.97 6.09 -11.99
C GLU A 127 -9.56 6.75 -10.73
N ASP A 128 -10.89 6.82 -10.61
CA ASP A 128 -11.56 7.36 -9.41
C ASP A 128 -11.18 6.58 -8.14
N ARG A 129 -11.15 5.23 -8.23
CA ARG A 129 -10.75 4.37 -7.10
C ARG A 129 -9.27 4.49 -6.80
N ALA A 130 -8.43 4.66 -7.81
CA ALA A 130 -7.01 4.96 -7.63
C ALA A 130 -6.83 6.28 -6.87
N ASN A 131 -7.50 7.36 -7.30
CA ASN A 131 -7.43 8.67 -6.67
C ASN A 131 -7.83 8.65 -5.18
N LEU A 132 -8.84 7.86 -4.81
CA LEU A 132 -9.23 7.69 -3.40
C LEU A 132 -8.14 7.05 -2.53
N LEU A 133 -7.30 6.19 -3.10
CA LEU A 133 -6.36 5.34 -2.36
C LEU A 133 -4.91 5.81 -2.43
N LEU A 134 -4.53 6.57 -3.47
CA LEU A 134 -3.14 6.99 -3.67
C LEU A 134 -2.61 7.82 -2.51
N ASP A 135 -3.38 8.79 -2.02
CA ASP A 135 -2.95 9.67 -0.93
C ASP A 135 -2.67 8.87 0.36
N PRO A 136 -3.62 8.05 0.89
CA PRO A 136 -3.36 7.22 2.07
C PRO A 136 -2.20 6.22 1.89
N LEU A 137 -2.08 5.60 0.71
CA LEU A 137 -1.01 4.64 0.43
C LEU A 137 0.36 5.30 0.33
N ILE A 138 0.46 6.47 -0.29
CA ILE A 138 1.71 7.20 -0.39
C ILE A 138 2.10 7.76 0.99
N ASP A 139 1.12 8.22 1.78
CA ASP A 139 1.34 8.68 3.15
C ASP A 139 1.78 7.58 4.11
N GLU A 140 1.51 6.33 3.80
CA GLU A 140 2.05 5.18 4.52
C GLU A 140 3.57 5.28 4.66
N LEU A 141 4.31 5.74 3.63
CA LEU A 141 5.78 5.91 3.68
C LEU A 141 6.27 6.75 4.88
N GLU A 142 5.43 7.66 5.36
CA GLU A 142 5.74 8.57 6.46
C GLU A 142 5.43 7.97 7.83
N ASP A 143 4.65 6.88 7.92
CA ASP A 143 4.25 6.29 9.19
C ASP A 143 5.47 5.74 9.95
N SER A 144 5.90 6.49 10.95
CA SER A 144 7.06 6.13 11.77
C SER A 144 6.70 5.43 13.08
N SER A 145 5.41 5.32 13.36
CA SER A 145 4.89 5.01 14.69
C SER A 145 4.62 3.54 14.89
N CYS A 146 4.12 2.83 13.88
CA CYS A 146 3.83 1.41 14.01
C CYS A 146 5.07 0.52 13.74
N TRP A 147 5.02 -0.68 14.31
CA TRP A 147 6.05 -1.70 14.16
C TRP A 147 6.01 -2.31 12.76
N GLY A 148 7.13 -2.90 12.30
CA GLY A 148 7.15 -3.67 11.04
C GLY A 148 7.10 -2.86 9.74
N HIS A 149 7.16 -1.52 9.80
CA HIS A 149 6.99 -0.67 8.62
C HIS A 149 7.96 -0.97 7.46
N GLU A 150 9.25 -1.12 7.73
CA GLU A 150 10.22 -1.48 6.69
C GLU A 150 9.88 -2.85 6.06
N GLY A 151 9.39 -3.78 6.88
CA GLY A 151 8.97 -5.12 6.47
C GLY A 151 7.77 -5.14 5.53
N ARG A 152 6.97 -4.07 5.48
CA ARG A 152 5.83 -3.96 4.54
C ARG A 152 6.03 -3.01 3.37
N CYS A 153 7.02 -2.13 3.41
CA CYS A 153 7.32 -1.22 2.30
C CYS A 153 7.55 -1.94 0.97
N VAL A 154 8.40 -2.97 0.97
CA VAL A 154 8.80 -3.67 -0.25
C VAL A 154 7.79 -4.74 -0.67
N PRO A 155 7.43 -5.72 0.18
CA PRO A 155 6.59 -6.83 -0.26
C PRO A 155 5.11 -6.47 -0.46
N HIS A 156 4.63 -5.37 0.16
CA HIS A 156 3.23 -4.98 0.11
C HIS A 156 3.05 -3.62 -0.57
N LEU A 157 3.61 -2.55 -0.01
CA LEU A 157 3.33 -1.19 -0.48
C LEU A 157 3.86 -0.92 -1.90
N ALA A 158 5.11 -1.28 -2.18
CA ALA A 158 5.70 -1.07 -3.50
C ALA A 158 4.99 -1.86 -4.60
N ASP A 159 4.64 -3.13 -4.31
CA ASP A 159 3.89 -3.97 -5.24
C ASP A 159 2.46 -3.42 -5.44
N CYS A 160 1.82 -2.87 -4.39
CA CYS A 160 0.53 -2.19 -4.49
C CYS A 160 0.58 -0.96 -5.39
N LEU A 161 1.50 -0.03 -5.14
CA LEU A 161 1.66 1.20 -5.92
C LEU A 161 2.00 0.89 -7.39
N PHE A 162 2.82 -0.14 -7.63
CA PHE A 162 3.07 -0.65 -8.97
C PHE A 162 1.80 -1.18 -9.65
N GLN A 163 0.98 -1.99 -8.96
CA GLN A 163 -0.27 -2.50 -9.55
C GLN A 163 -1.26 -1.37 -9.87
N ILE A 164 -1.37 -0.36 -8.99
CA ILE A 164 -2.23 0.81 -9.24
C ILE A 164 -1.76 1.57 -10.49
N ALA A 165 -0.45 1.80 -10.60
CA ALA A 165 0.13 2.46 -11.76
C ALA A 165 -0.07 1.65 -13.05
N ASN A 166 0.02 0.31 -12.98
CA ASN A 166 -0.22 -0.58 -14.12
C ASN A 166 -1.69 -0.63 -14.54
N ALA A 167 -2.63 -0.55 -13.59
CA ALA A 167 -4.06 -0.46 -13.87
C ALA A 167 -4.44 0.88 -14.51
N ASN A 168 -3.74 1.96 -14.12
CA ASN A 168 -3.99 3.33 -14.55
C ASN A 168 -2.69 3.94 -15.09
N ASN A 169 -2.23 3.46 -16.24
CA ASN A 169 -0.93 3.85 -16.83
C ASN A 169 -0.75 5.38 -16.98
N GLY A 170 -1.83 6.13 -17.18
CA GLY A 170 -1.78 7.61 -17.24
C GLY A 170 -1.29 8.27 -15.94
N MET A 171 -1.40 7.59 -14.80
CA MET A 171 -1.01 8.10 -13.48
C MET A 171 0.43 7.73 -13.10
N LEU A 172 1.11 6.88 -13.87
CA LEU A 172 2.42 6.33 -13.52
C LEU A 172 3.45 7.42 -13.18
N ALA A 173 3.55 8.46 -14.02
CA ALA A 173 4.50 9.56 -13.82
C ALA A 173 4.17 10.40 -12.58
N ASP A 174 2.89 10.64 -12.32
CA ASP A 174 2.43 11.35 -11.13
C ASP A 174 2.76 10.55 -9.85
N ILE A 175 2.38 9.27 -9.81
CA ILE A 175 2.66 8.37 -8.69
C ILE A 175 4.17 8.33 -8.39
N ASN A 176 5.01 8.15 -9.42
CA ASN A 176 6.46 8.14 -9.27
C ASN A 176 6.97 9.45 -8.65
N THR A 177 6.54 10.59 -9.18
CA THR A 177 6.95 11.92 -8.69
C THR A 177 6.51 12.14 -7.25
N ARG A 178 5.27 11.78 -6.90
CA ARG A 178 4.72 11.91 -5.54
C ARG A 178 5.48 11.08 -4.51
N ILE A 179 5.91 9.87 -4.87
CA ILE A 179 6.76 9.03 -4.01
C ILE A 179 8.14 9.67 -3.84
N LEU A 180 8.78 10.10 -4.94
CA LEU A 180 10.10 10.71 -4.91
C LEU A 180 10.13 12.03 -4.12
N LEU A 181 9.07 12.84 -4.15
CA LEU A 181 8.99 14.06 -3.35
C LEU A 181 9.17 13.81 -1.84
N LYS A 182 8.80 12.62 -1.33
CA LYS A 182 9.02 12.25 0.07
C LYS A 182 10.49 11.95 0.39
N SER A 183 11.35 11.79 -0.61
CA SER A 183 12.80 11.67 -0.39
C SER A 183 13.44 12.94 0.16
N ARG A 184 12.76 14.09 0.09
CA ARG A 184 13.21 15.36 0.70
C ARG A 184 12.81 15.50 2.17
N SER A 185 12.28 14.43 2.78
CA SER A 185 11.93 14.43 4.20
C SER A 185 13.16 14.64 5.09
N GLN A 186 13.01 15.36 6.19
CA GLN A 186 14.05 15.49 7.22
C GLN A 186 14.36 14.15 7.92
N SER A 187 13.45 13.18 7.84
CA SER A 187 13.65 11.85 8.42
C SER A 187 14.39 10.93 7.46
N ALA A 188 15.63 10.57 7.79
CA ALA A 188 16.41 9.58 7.03
C ALA A 188 15.69 8.23 6.88
N LYS A 189 14.83 7.85 7.84
CA LYS A 189 14.01 6.64 7.73
C LYS A 189 13.02 6.74 6.57
N ILE A 190 12.37 7.89 6.39
CA ILE A 190 11.41 8.11 5.30
C ILE A 190 12.15 8.09 3.96
N ARG A 191 13.29 8.79 3.86
CA ARG A 191 14.13 8.80 2.64
C ARG A 191 14.58 7.40 2.23
N CYS A 192 15.06 6.60 3.19
CA CYS A 192 15.45 5.21 2.93
C CYS A 192 14.27 4.36 2.42
N ARG A 193 13.08 4.49 3.04
CA ARG A 193 11.87 3.76 2.61
C ARG A 193 11.41 4.15 1.21
N VAL A 194 11.47 5.44 0.88
CA VAL A 194 11.18 5.94 -0.47
C VAL A 194 12.08 5.25 -1.48
N LEU A 195 13.39 5.20 -1.23
CA LEU A 195 14.34 4.51 -2.11
C LEU A 195 14.07 3.00 -2.19
N MET A 196 13.71 2.33 -1.11
CA MET A 196 13.34 0.90 -1.13
C MET A 196 12.09 0.64 -1.99
N VAL A 197 11.07 1.51 -1.89
CA VAL A 197 9.85 1.40 -2.69
C VAL A 197 10.14 1.66 -4.16
N ILE A 198 10.91 2.70 -4.47
CA ILE A 198 11.31 3.05 -5.84
C ILE A 198 12.18 1.95 -6.47
N GLU A 199 13.16 1.40 -5.74
CA GLU A 199 13.98 0.27 -6.20
C GLU A 199 13.09 -0.88 -6.67
N ARG A 200 12.14 -1.29 -5.80
CA ARG A 200 11.22 -2.38 -6.09
C ARG A 200 10.30 -2.07 -7.27
N MET A 201 9.75 -0.86 -7.34
CA MET A 201 8.90 -0.43 -8.45
C MET A 201 9.67 -0.44 -9.78
N TYR A 202 10.89 0.09 -9.83
CA TYR A 202 11.71 0.11 -11.04
C TYR A 202 12.17 -1.28 -11.46
N GLU A 203 12.42 -2.17 -10.50
CA GLU A 203 12.68 -3.57 -10.78
C GLU A 203 11.49 -4.21 -11.51
N ARG A 204 10.26 -3.97 -11.02
CA ARG A 204 9.01 -4.50 -11.57
C ARG A 204 8.60 -3.89 -12.91
N MET A 205 8.83 -2.60 -13.11
CA MET A 205 8.43 -1.85 -14.31
C MET A 205 9.23 -2.19 -15.57
N GLY A 206 10.47 -2.67 -15.43
CA GLY A 206 11.31 -2.95 -16.61
C GLY A 206 11.59 -1.67 -17.42
N GLU A 207 11.42 -1.75 -18.74
CA GLU A 207 11.61 -0.62 -19.67
C GLU A 207 10.66 0.56 -19.44
N ALA A 208 9.53 0.35 -18.75
CA ALA A 208 8.58 1.42 -18.45
C ALA A 208 9.15 2.50 -17.50
N VAL A 209 10.34 2.26 -16.92
CA VAL A 209 11.07 3.26 -16.11
C VAL A 209 11.71 4.33 -16.98
N VAL A 210 12.09 4.04 -18.23
CA VAL A 210 12.87 4.96 -19.08
C VAL A 210 12.24 6.36 -19.19
N PRO A 211 10.91 6.50 -19.44
CA PRO A 211 10.26 7.81 -19.49
C PRO A 211 10.23 8.56 -18.15
N LEU A 212 10.43 7.86 -17.02
CA LEU A 212 10.42 8.42 -15.67
C LEU A 212 11.80 8.94 -15.24
N LEU A 213 12.87 8.50 -15.91
CA LEU A 213 14.25 8.85 -15.54
C LEU A 213 14.50 10.35 -15.48
N PRO A 214 14.05 11.19 -16.44
CA PRO A 214 14.30 12.63 -16.38
C PRO A 214 13.75 13.28 -15.09
N CYS A 215 12.63 12.79 -14.59
CA CYS A 215 12.04 13.27 -13.34
C CYS A 215 12.69 12.64 -12.10
N SER A 216 13.32 11.47 -12.22
CA SER A 216 13.80 10.67 -11.09
C SER A 216 15.26 10.92 -10.76
N LEU A 217 16.10 11.14 -11.77
CA LEU A 217 17.54 11.39 -11.62
C LEU A 217 17.86 12.60 -10.72
N PRO A 218 17.15 13.75 -10.79
CA PRO A 218 17.41 14.87 -9.88
C PRO A 218 17.27 14.50 -8.39
N PHE A 219 16.26 13.70 -8.04
CA PHE A 219 16.09 13.23 -6.66
C PHE A 219 17.17 12.24 -6.24
N LEU A 220 17.63 11.38 -7.15
CA LEU A 220 18.71 10.45 -6.84
C LEU A 220 20.02 11.21 -6.64
N SER A 221 20.33 12.21 -7.47
CA SER A 221 21.52 13.06 -7.33
C SER A 221 21.56 13.77 -5.97
N GLU A 222 20.43 14.30 -5.50
CA GLU A 222 20.32 14.89 -4.15
C GLU A 222 20.63 13.89 -3.02
N LEU A 223 20.39 12.59 -3.23
CA LEU A 223 20.52 11.54 -2.20
C LEU A 223 21.86 10.79 -2.24
N ILE A 224 22.68 10.98 -3.28
CA ILE A 224 24.02 10.39 -3.36
C ILE A 224 24.90 10.94 -2.24
N GLU A 225 24.75 12.22 -1.91
CA GLU A 225 25.50 12.90 -0.86
C GLU A 225 24.70 13.01 0.46
N ASP A 226 23.78 12.08 0.73
CA ASP A 226 22.98 12.12 1.95
C ASP A 226 23.83 11.90 3.20
N ASP A 227 23.64 12.76 4.21
CA ASP A 227 24.35 12.67 5.51
C ASP A 227 24.16 11.31 6.21
N ASN A 228 23.08 10.58 5.90
CA ASN A 228 22.83 9.26 6.44
C ASN A 228 23.34 8.14 5.52
N LYS A 229 24.39 7.46 5.97
CA LYS A 229 24.99 6.31 5.28
C LYS A 229 24.02 5.21 4.82
N LYS A 230 22.90 4.97 5.53
CA LYS A 230 21.92 3.96 5.08
C LYS A 230 21.13 4.45 3.86
N VAL A 231 20.87 5.76 3.77
CA VAL A 231 20.18 6.38 2.65
C VAL A 231 21.10 6.38 1.43
N GLU A 232 22.34 6.83 1.59
CA GLU A 232 23.41 6.77 0.57
C GLU A 232 23.53 5.36 -0.01
N GLN A 233 23.76 4.35 0.84
CA GLN A 233 23.88 2.94 0.41
C GLN A 233 22.63 2.42 -0.31
N GLN A 234 21.45 2.90 0.07
CA GLN A 234 20.22 2.49 -0.57
C GLN A 234 20.04 3.21 -1.92
N CYS A 235 20.49 4.46 -2.04
CA CYS A 235 20.53 5.22 -3.29
C CYS A 235 21.45 4.55 -4.31
N ASP A 236 22.64 4.12 -3.86
CA ASP A 236 23.60 3.37 -4.68
C ASP A 236 22.98 2.11 -5.30
N LYS A 237 22.13 1.39 -4.56
CA LYS A 237 21.41 0.22 -5.09
C LYS A 237 20.43 0.59 -6.19
N VAL A 238 19.69 1.69 -6.03
CA VAL A 238 18.77 2.18 -7.08
C VAL A 238 19.58 2.55 -8.33
N ILE A 239 20.69 3.26 -8.17
CA ILE A 239 21.55 3.65 -9.29
C ILE A 239 22.15 2.41 -9.96
N ALA A 240 22.65 1.44 -9.19
CA ALA A 240 23.18 0.19 -9.72
C ALA A 240 22.10 -0.63 -10.46
N LEU A 241 20.86 -0.64 -9.97
CA LEU A 241 19.72 -1.23 -10.66
C LEU A 241 19.48 -0.56 -12.02
N LEU A 242 19.49 0.77 -12.08
CA LEU A 242 19.30 1.53 -13.32
C LEU A 242 20.44 1.29 -14.32
N LYS A 243 21.70 1.35 -13.86
CA LYS A 243 22.89 1.06 -14.68
C LYS A 243 22.86 -0.35 -15.26
N ARG A 244 22.52 -1.34 -14.44
CA ARG A 244 22.40 -2.73 -14.86
C ARG A 244 21.32 -2.92 -15.93
N LYS A 245 20.20 -2.19 -15.83
CA LYS A 245 19.07 -2.32 -16.76
C LYS A 245 19.27 -1.56 -18.06
N PHE A 246 19.82 -0.35 -17.99
CA PHE A 246 19.78 0.59 -19.11
C PHE A 246 21.17 1.08 -19.57
N GLY A 247 22.24 0.63 -18.93
CA GLY A 247 23.62 1.01 -19.23
C GLY A 247 24.16 2.15 -18.36
N GLU A 248 25.49 2.25 -18.31
CA GLU A 248 26.21 3.25 -17.50
C GLU A 248 25.95 4.70 -17.96
N GLU A 249 25.57 4.91 -19.22
CA GLU A 249 25.36 6.24 -19.82
C GLU A 249 24.20 7.00 -19.16
N ILE A 250 23.18 6.29 -18.66
CA ILE A 250 22.01 6.89 -18.01
C ILE A 250 22.39 7.63 -16.71
N ALA A 251 23.45 7.18 -16.04
CA ALA A 251 23.93 7.75 -14.80
C ALA A 251 25.03 8.80 -14.99
N GLN A 252 25.44 9.13 -16.23
CA GLN A 252 26.52 10.09 -16.48
C GLN A 252 26.18 11.51 -16.01
N GLY A 253 24.91 11.84 -15.81
CA GLY A 253 24.46 13.12 -15.23
C GLY A 253 24.22 13.10 -13.72
N LEU A 254 24.54 12.00 -13.02
CA LEU A 254 24.41 11.88 -11.56
C LEU A 254 25.73 12.18 -10.80
N ILE A 255 26.79 12.55 -11.53
CA ILE A 255 28.13 12.86 -11.01
C ILE A 255 28.51 14.29 -11.41
#